data_AF-A0A2D6A2K0-F1
#
_entry.id   AF-A0A2D6A2K0-F1
#
_cell.length_a   1.000
_cell.length_b   1.000
_cell.length_c   1.000
_cell.angle_alpha   90.00
_cell.angle_beta   90.00
_cell.angle_gamma   90.00
#
_symmetry.space_group_name_H-M   'P 1'
#
loop_
_entity.id
_entity.type
_entity.pdbx_description
1 polymer ?
#
loop_
_entity_poly.entity_id
_entity_poly.type
_entity_poly.pdbx_seq_one_letter_code
_entity_poly.pdbx_strand_id
1 'polypeptide(L)'
;MTGKSKRSRRAGAHFVPTRGPTAATVRPDSRLSAGAHFCSSLSPFQQRAWASVSGQRYGRHDGLDGLYSPSSAQFRHPCRLVHGAGRVPESQERCSRSPPCLPSPSVVSGGDLPPFRIPTGARRDRVTGSQVYGFVKCEHSVWLDFHGDPAERLPHSAAVERLLEHGRDHEDQIVGTLDYREPAYPVGKFAEGADQTRGLLEEGVLGVSQGVLFEPPFLGIPDLLRRVDGASDLGDWHYVVGDVKSSWRPRSDQALQVSFYSELLGRLQGREPPYGFLILRDGSEERFSVADLRPVLKEVLSELDELLAGESRPHHSWACRECGWRDTCSSDPDVHWIPGLTRSEKRLIAAMGLGGLAQLAAVHTDDRKMEGSVVSEATLERARAGARALIDREAVRVRPPRVPDLMHPLQAGVAYRDGFDRRLLVLARRSLGGTTVVHRIERAEDEDAAVLAFAGELAEGGTVLHSGSLVRAIRERAIDRPETWGRLEALDLRALDLMGLVRGAWVFPAPVSLPTDALAWFEGRAPATEDRLALYADERDFAGLEELARSELDALDQLADRVVGVPQ
;
A
#
# COMPACT_ATOMS: atom_id res chain seq x y z
N MET A 1 3.05 50.29 -63.81
CA MET A 1 3.90 49.74 -62.73
C MET A 1 3.01 48.83 -61.91
N THR A 2 2.79 47.64 -62.45
CA THR A 2 1.57 46.85 -62.25
C THR A 2 1.76 45.52 -62.98
N GLY A 3 1.23 44.43 -62.42
CA GLY A 3 1.43 43.08 -62.95
C GLY A 3 0.58 42.66 -64.15
N LYS A 4 0.45 41.33 -64.27
CA LYS A 4 -0.42 40.48 -65.13
C LYS A 4 0.20 39.92 -66.43
N SER A 5 0.12 38.59 -66.54
CA SER A 5 -0.39 37.75 -67.68
C SER A 5 0.48 36.48 -67.84
N LYS A 6 0.02 35.25 -67.49
CA LYS A 6 -0.77 34.26 -68.31
C LYS A 6 -0.13 34.01 -69.70
N ARG A 7 0.03 32.81 -70.28
CA ARG A 7 -0.61 31.45 -70.25
C ARG A 7 0.27 30.52 -71.14
N SER A 8 0.32 29.19 -70.98
CA SER A 8 -0.56 28.17 -71.62
C SER A 8 -0.35 26.78 -70.96
N ARG A 9 -1.36 26.06 -70.43
CA ARG A 9 -2.31 25.07 -71.04
C ARG A 9 -1.60 23.97 -71.86
N ARG A 10 -1.88 22.65 -71.72
CA ARG A 10 -3.18 21.97 -71.45
C ARG A 10 -3.01 20.46 -71.12
N ALA A 11 -3.98 19.93 -70.34
CA ALA A 11 -4.59 18.56 -70.30
C ALA A 11 -3.69 17.33 -70.01
N GLY A 12 -4.06 16.33 -69.21
CA GLY A 12 -5.31 15.98 -68.51
C GLY A 12 -5.50 14.46 -68.57
N ALA A 13 -5.59 13.79 -67.42
CA ALA A 13 -6.21 12.45 -67.30
C ALA A 13 -6.52 12.14 -65.82
N HIS A 14 -7.76 11.75 -65.56
CA HIS A 14 -8.30 11.28 -64.29
C HIS A 14 -7.84 9.85 -63.99
N PHE A 15 -7.58 9.52 -62.71
CA PHE A 15 -7.83 8.17 -62.19
C PHE A 15 -8.19 8.17 -60.69
N VAL A 16 -9.12 7.29 -60.36
CA VAL A 16 -9.92 7.12 -59.13
C VAL A 16 -9.12 6.38 -58.04
N PRO A 17 -9.38 6.59 -56.73
CA PRO A 17 -8.55 6.03 -55.65
C PRO A 17 -8.93 4.57 -55.34
N THR A 18 -7.94 3.68 -55.30
CA THR A 18 -8.08 2.34 -54.71
C THR A 18 -7.55 2.34 -53.28
N ARG A 19 -8.45 2.02 -52.34
CA ARG A 19 -8.16 1.74 -50.92
C ARG A 19 -7.15 0.60 -50.78
N GLY A 20 -6.19 0.77 -49.86
CA GLY A 20 -5.25 -0.23 -49.33
C GLY A 20 -4.81 0.17 -47.92
N PRO A 21 -4.38 -0.79 -47.09
CA PRO A 21 -5.11 -1.24 -45.91
C PRO A 21 -4.99 -0.28 -44.72
N THR A 22 -6.09 -0.23 -43.96
CA THR A 22 -6.19 0.34 -42.61
C THR A 22 -4.99 -0.03 -41.75
N ALA A 23 -4.31 1.01 -41.25
CA ALA A 23 -3.36 0.88 -40.16
C ALA A 23 -4.01 0.09 -39.01
N ALA A 24 -3.31 -0.95 -38.55
CA ALA A 24 -3.70 -1.73 -37.40
C ALA A 24 -3.94 -0.78 -36.22
N THR A 25 -5.19 -0.69 -35.77
CA THR A 25 -5.53 -0.18 -34.46
C THR A 25 -4.77 -1.02 -33.45
N VAL A 26 -3.74 -0.44 -32.85
CA VAL A 26 -3.14 -0.96 -31.62
C VAL A 26 -4.28 -1.05 -30.61
N ARG A 27 -4.75 -2.27 -30.37
CA ARG A 27 -5.72 -2.52 -29.31
C ARG A 27 -5.07 -2.11 -28.00
N PRO A 28 -5.76 -1.38 -27.11
CA PRO A 28 -5.28 -1.20 -25.76
C PRO A 28 -5.01 -2.57 -25.14
N ASP A 29 -3.91 -2.65 -24.40
CA ASP A 29 -3.41 -3.85 -23.74
C ASP A 29 -4.58 -4.61 -23.08
N SER A 30 -4.85 -5.84 -23.54
CA SER A 30 -6.00 -6.64 -23.10
C SER A 30 -5.99 -6.94 -21.60
N ARG A 31 -4.85 -6.71 -20.94
CA ARG A 31 -4.66 -6.82 -19.48
C ARG A 31 -5.35 -5.70 -18.71
N LEU A 32 -5.40 -4.47 -19.23
CA LEU A 32 -6.04 -3.32 -18.56
C LEU A 32 -7.58 -3.44 -18.52
N SER A 33 -8.17 -3.93 -19.62
CA SER A 33 -9.62 -4.22 -19.66
C SER A 33 -10.01 -5.46 -18.85
N ALA A 34 -9.12 -6.47 -18.78
CA ALA A 34 -9.35 -7.66 -17.97
C ALA A 34 -9.33 -7.36 -16.47
N GLY A 35 -8.42 -6.50 -16.00
CA GLY A 35 -8.33 -6.11 -14.57
C GLY A 35 -9.58 -5.36 -14.07
N ALA A 36 -10.20 -4.51 -14.89
CA ALA A 36 -11.41 -3.78 -14.53
C ALA A 36 -12.64 -4.71 -14.40
N HIS A 37 -12.78 -5.70 -15.28
CA HIS A 37 -13.84 -6.71 -15.19
C HIS A 37 -13.61 -7.71 -14.04
N PHE A 38 -12.35 -8.11 -13.80
CA PHE A 38 -11.98 -9.00 -12.69
C PHE A 38 -12.35 -8.39 -11.33
N CYS A 39 -12.01 -7.13 -11.08
CA CYS A 39 -12.22 -6.46 -9.78
C CYS A 39 -13.70 -6.39 -9.38
N SER A 40 -14.63 -6.29 -10.34
CA SER A 40 -16.08 -6.24 -10.07
C SER A 40 -16.70 -7.57 -9.59
N SER A 41 -15.96 -8.69 -9.75
CA SER A 41 -16.38 -10.03 -9.31
C SER A 41 -15.74 -10.48 -7.98
N LEU A 42 -14.85 -9.65 -7.42
CA LEU A 42 -14.09 -9.94 -6.20
C LEU A 42 -14.90 -9.59 -4.95
N SER A 43 -14.77 -10.40 -3.89
CA SER A 43 -15.26 -10.09 -2.55
C SER A 43 -14.61 -8.80 -2.02
N PRO A 44 -15.23 -8.07 -1.07
CA PRO A 44 -14.63 -6.84 -0.53
C PRO A 44 -13.23 -7.05 0.04
N PHE A 45 -12.93 -8.25 0.57
CA PHE A 45 -11.61 -8.61 1.04
C PHE A 45 -10.63 -8.83 -0.11
N GLN A 46 -11.04 -9.55 -1.16
CA GLN A 46 -10.25 -9.70 -2.39
C GLN A 46 -9.97 -8.35 -3.04
N GLN A 47 -10.95 -7.44 -3.11
CA GLN A 47 -10.76 -6.09 -3.63
C GLN A 47 -9.74 -5.32 -2.81
N ARG A 48 -9.75 -5.43 -1.47
CA ARG A 48 -8.73 -4.79 -0.61
C ARG A 48 -7.35 -5.42 -0.76
N ALA A 49 -7.28 -6.74 -0.90
CA ALA A 49 -6.02 -7.44 -1.14
C ALA A 49 -5.44 -7.06 -2.49
N TRP A 50 -6.26 -7.10 -3.54
CA TRP A 50 -5.88 -6.70 -4.89
C TRP A 50 -5.58 -5.20 -4.96
N ALA A 51 -6.34 -4.33 -4.29
CA ALA A 51 -6.06 -2.88 -4.19
C ALA A 51 -4.81 -2.58 -3.35
N SER A 52 -4.42 -3.42 -2.41
CA SER A 52 -3.14 -3.31 -1.71
C SER A 52 -1.98 -3.69 -2.63
N VAL A 53 -2.08 -4.86 -3.27
CA VAL A 53 -1.10 -5.37 -4.23
C VAL A 53 -0.96 -4.41 -5.42
N SER A 54 -2.07 -3.85 -5.91
CA SER A 54 -2.10 -2.94 -7.06
C SER A 54 -1.94 -1.47 -6.69
N GLY A 55 -2.44 -1.01 -5.55
CA GLY A 55 -2.30 0.37 -5.07
C GLY A 55 -0.88 0.70 -4.66
N GLN A 56 -0.16 -0.26 -4.06
CA GLN A 56 1.29 -0.16 -3.85
C GLN A 56 2.10 -0.28 -5.15
N ARG A 57 1.50 -0.80 -6.23
CA ARG A 57 2.15 -1.11 -7.52
C ARG A 57 1.85 -0.10 -8.65
N TYR A 58 0.70 0.55 -8.60
CA TYR A 58 0.12 1.39 -9.66
C TYR A 58 -0.48 2.71 -9.14
N GLY A 59 -0.44 2.98 -7.84
CA GLY A 59 -1.00 4.19 -7.25
C GLY A 59 0.02 5.32 -7.06
N ARG A 60 -0.41 6.57 -7.28
CA ARG A 60 0.27 7.77 -6.79
C ARG A 60 0.01 7.93 -5.29
N HIS A 61 0.57 7.03 -4.48
CA HIS A 61 0.41 7.12 -3.03
C HIS A 61 1.76 7.43 -2.40
N ASP A 62 2.04 8.73 -2.33
CA ASP A 62 3.11 9.28 -1.51
C ASP A 62 2.70 9.15 -0.04
N GLY A 63 3.23 8.14 0.64
CA GLY A 63 3.05 7.95 2.08
C GLY A 63 2.08 6.82 2.45
N LEU A 64 2.04 6.53 3.74
CA LEU A 64 1.27 5.49 4.46
C LEU A 64 -0.28 5.55 4.27
N ASP A 65 -0.75 6.27 3.25
CA ASP A 65 -2.14 6.72 3.05
C ASP A 65 -2.95 5.79 2.13
N GLY A 66 -2.35 4.73 1.57
CA GLY A 66 -2.94 3.95 0.48
C GLY A 66 -3.88 2.80 0.85
N LEU A 67 -4.04 2.43 2.13
CA LEU A 67 -4.80 1.21 2.47
C LEU A 67 -6.25 1.44 2.91
N TYR A 68 -6.65 2.68 3.21
CA TYR A 68 -8.04 3.01 3.55
C TYR A 68 -8.33 4.48 3.21
N SER A 69 -8.37 4.81 1.93
CA SER A 69 -9.21 5.95 1.49
C SER A 69 -10.58 5.36 1.15
N PRO A 70 -11.63 5.51 1.99
CA PRO A 70 -12.96 5.54 1.41
C PRO A 70 -12.90 6.73 0.47
N SER A 71 -13.11 6.46 -0.81
CA SER A 71 -13.13 7.50 -1.83
C SER A 71 -13.84 8.74 -1.28
N SER A 72 -13.26 9.90 -1.51
CA SER A 72 -13.95 11.19 -1.42
C SER A 72 -15.09 11.32 -2.44
N ALA A 73 -15.70 10.21 -2.87
CA ALA A 73 -17.04 10.18 -3.38
C ALA A 73 -17.96 10.37 -2.16
N GLN A 74 -18.29 11.63 -1.91
CA GLN A 74 -19.44 12.10 -1.14
C GLN A 74 -20.42 10.95 -0.81
N PHE A 75 -20.35 10.43 0.41
CA PHE A 75 -21.45 9.67 0.99
C PHE A 75 -22.62 10.65 1.12
N ARG A 76 -23.42 10.79 0.06
CA ARG A 76 -24.78 11.27 0.21
C ARG A 76 -25.54 10.16 0.90
N HIS A 77 -25.77 10.31 2.20
CA HIS A 77 -26.77 9.52 2.92
C HIS A 77 -28.08 9.51 2.12
N PRO A 78 -28.64 8.34 1.77
CA PRO A 78 -29.91 8.24 1.07
C PRO A 78 -31.05 8.37 2.08
N CYS A 79 -31.14 9.50 2.77
CA CYS A 79 -32.27 9.78 3.66
C CYS A 79 -32.40 11.28 3.93
N ARG A 80 -32.93 12.03 2.95
CA ARG A 80 -33.96 13.06 3.17
C ARG A 80 -34.39 13.75 1.87
N LEU A 81 -35.72 13.78 1.70
CA LEU A 81 -36.55 14.80 1.06
C LEU A 81 -36.52 14.91 -0.47
N VAL A 82 -37.49 14.22 -1.10
CA VAL A 82 -38.31 14.85 -2.15
C VAL A 82 -39.75 14.87 -1.64
N HIS A 83 -40.12 15.95 -0.94
CA HIS A 83 -41.51 16.42 -0.98
C HIS A 83 -41.69 17.11 -2.34
N GLY A 84 -42.25 16.38 -3.29
CA GLY A 84 -42.63 16.89 -4.60
C GLY A 84 -43.86 16.13 -5.07
N ALA A 85 -45.00 16.81 -5.08
CA ALA A 85 -46.28 16.26 -5.51
C ALA A 85 -46.19 15.70 -6.93
N GLY A 86 -46.50 14.41 -7.10
CA GLY A 86 -46.55 13.77 -8.42
C GLY A 86 -46.85 12.28 -8.33
N ARG A 87 -48.04 11.91 -8.83
CA ARG A 87 -48.67 10.58 -8.91
C ARG A 87 -47.75 9.35 -8.90
N VAL A 88 -48.08 8.42 -8.00
CA VAL A 88 -47.71 7.00 -8.03
C VAL A 88 -48.53 6.28 -9.12
N PRO A 89 -47.91 5.43 -9.96
CA PRO A 89 -48.61 4.31 -10.59
C PRO A 89 -48.29 3.00 -9.87
N GLU A 90 -49.35 2.28 -9.52
CA GLU A 90 -49.37 0.89 -9.04
C GLU A 90 -48.61 -0.05 -9.98
N SER A 91 -47.72 -0.86 -9.41
CA SER A 91 -47.50 -2.25 -9.83
C SER A 91 -46.78 -3.03 -8.73
N GLN A 92 -47.53 -3.34 -7.67
CA GLN A 92 -47.22 -4.49 -6.81
C GLN A 92 -47.53 -5.75 -7.61
N GLU A 93 -46.51 -6.49 -8.03
CA GLU A 93 -46.49 -7.96 -8.18
C GLU A 93 -45.23 -8.41 -8.94
N ARG A 94 -44.16 -8.71 -8.19
CA ARG A 94 -43.16 -9.78 -8.44
C ARG A 94 -41.95 -9.58 -7.53
N CYS A 95 -42.06 -10.04 -6.29
CA CYS A 95 -40.91 -10.28 -5.43
C CYS A 95 -41.15 -11.59 -4.67
N SER A 96 -41.07 -12.71 -5.39
CA SER A 96 -41.16 -14.05 -4.82
C SER A 96 -40.52 -15.10 -5.75
N ARG A 97 -39.23 -14.91 -6.06
CA ARG A 97 -38.38 -16.00 -6.57
C ARG A 97 -36.97 -15.82 -6.01
N SER A 98 -36.68 -16.53 -4.92
CA SER A 98 -35.31 -16.83 -4.52
C SER A 98 -34.59 -17.49 -5.70
N PRO A 99 -33.36 -17.08 -6.06
CA PRO A 99 -32.58 -17.84 -7.04
C PRO A 99 -32.31 -19.25 -6.47
N PRO A 100 -32.35 -20.31 -7.29
CA PRO A 100 -32.05 -21.64 -6.81
C PRO A 100 -30.62 -21.68 -6.24
N CYS A 101 -30.47 -22.31 -5.08
CA CYS A 101 -29.19 -22.63 -4.49
C CYS A 101 -28.32 -23.30 -5.54
N LEU A 102 -27.18 -22.68 -5.86
CA LEU A 102 -26.16 -23.31 -6.68
C LEU A 102 -25.73 -24.61 -6.00
N PRO A 103 -25.59 -25.72 -6.72
CA PRO A 103 -25.05 -26.94 -6.14
C PRO A 103 -23.65 -26.65 -5.61
N SER A 104 -23.34 -27.19 -4.43
CA SER A 104 -22.02 -27.16 -3.82
C SER A 104 -20.97 -27.49 -4.88
N PRO A 105 -19.91 -26.68 -5.06
CA PRO A 105 -18.87 -27.04 -6.00
C PRO A 105 -18.27 -28.36 -5.53
N SER A 106 -18.30 -29.33 -6.44
CA SER A 106 -17.57 -30.58 -6.34
C SER A 106 -16.11 -30.25 -6.04
N VAL A 107 -15.48 -31.06 -5.21
CA VAL A 107 -14.03 -31.03 -4.92
C VAL A 107 -13.27 -30.84 -6.22
N VAL A 108 -12.80 -29.62 -6.48
CA VAL A 108 -11.84 -29.34 -7.55
C VAL A 108 -10.49 -29.67 -6.94
N SER A 109 -9.92 -30.79 -7.40
CA SER A 109 -8.52 -31.16 -7.16
C SER A 109 -7.60 -29.95 -7.41
N GLY A 110 -6.64 -29.76 -6.50
CA GLY A 110 -5.77 -28.58 -6.41
C GLY A 110 -5.27 -28.10 -7.76
N GLY A 111 -5.55 -26.83 -8.08
CA GLY A 111 -5.01 -26.22 -9.29
C GLY A 111 -3.54 -25.90 -9.04
N ASP A 112 -2.65 -26.47 -9.85
CA ASP A 112 -1.20 -26.36 -9.69
C ASP A 112 -0.71 -24.92 -9.43
N LEU A 113 0.26 -24.79 -8.52
CA LEU A 113 1.16 -23.64 -8.46
C LEU A 113 1.79 -23.50 -9.85
N PRO A 114 2.00 -22.27 -10.35
CA PRO A 114 2.66 -22.11 -11.63
C PRO A 114 4.03 -22.83 -11.58
N PRO A 115 4.50 -23.41 -12.70
CA PRO A 115 5.81 -24.05 -12.75
C PRO A 115 6.89 -23.00 -12.51
N PHE A 116 7.22 -22.77 -11.24
CA PHE A 116 8.11 -21.73 -10.79
C PHE A 116 9.55 -22.20 -10.91
N ARG A 117 10.42 -21.34 -11.45
CA ARG A 117 11.83 -21.68 -11.66
C ARG A 117 12.72 -20.63 -11.03
N ILE A 118 13.58 -21.10 -10.14
CA ILE A 118 14.67 -20.27 -9.64
C ILE A 118 15.74 -20.18 -10.74
N PRO A 119 16.16 -18.96 -11.13
CA PRO A 119 17.18 -18.78 -12.16
C PRO A 119 18.49 -19.48 -11.80
N THR A 120 19.17 -20.04 -12.81
CA THR A 120 20.51 -20.58 -12.62
C THR A 120 21.48 -19.48 -12.17
N GLY A 121 22.22 -19.74 -11.09
CA GLY A 121 23.16 -18.77 -10.51
C GLY A 121 22.55 -17.82 -9.48
N ALA A 122 21.25 -17.94 -9.18
CA ALA A 122 20.62 -17.21 -8.08
C ALA A 122 21.30 -17.52 -6.74
N ARG A 123 21.44 -16.48 -5.91
CA ARG A 123 22.01 -16.54 -4.55
C ARG A 123 21.10 -17.23 -3.55
N ARG A 124 19.80 -17.26 -3.84
CA ARG A 124 18.77 -18.01 -3.11
C ARG A 124 18.25 -19.15 -3.97
N ASP A 125 17.97 -20.26 -3.32
CA ASP A 125 17.50 -21.53 -3.88
C ASP A 125 16.05 -21.84 -3.48
N ARG A 126 15.34 -20.89 -2.85
CA ARG A 126 13.96 -21.04 -2.41
C ARG A 126 13.17 -19.74 -2.39
N VAL A 127 11.86 -19.84 -2.60
CA VAL A 127 10.88 -18.77 -2.37
C VAL A 127 10.18 -19.03 -1.05
N THR A 128 10.17 -18.03 -0.16
CA THR A 128 9.46 -18.13 1.13
C THR A 128 8.32 -17.13 1.22
N GLY A 129 7.53 -17.22 2.29
CA GLY A 129 6.50 -16.23 2.61
C GLY A 129 7.04 -14.80 2.66
N SER A 130 8.30 -14.61 3.06
CA SER A 130 8.97 -13.30 3.06
C SER A 130 9.14 -12.72 1.65
N GLN A 131 9.38 -13.56 0.62
CA GLN A 131 9.46 -13.10 -0.76
C GLN A 131 8.09 -12.74 -1.33
N VAL A 132 7.05 -13.53 -1.01
CA VAL A 132 5.65 -13.21 -1.41
C VAL A 132 5.21 -11.88 -0.79
N TYR A 133 5.45 -11.74 0.51
CA TYR A 133 5.17 -10.52 1.27
C TYR A 133 6.01 -9.32 0.80
N GLY A 134 7.32 -9.53 0.60
CA GLY A 134 8.27 -8.51 0.17
C GLY A 134 8.00 -8.02 -1.25
N PHE A 135 7.47 -8.88 -2.13
CA PHE A 135 7.15 -8.53 -3.51
C PHE A 135 6.11 -7.41 -3.57
N VAL A 136 5.11 -7.47 -2.70
CA VAL A 136 4.07 -6.45 -2.57
C VAL A 136 4.65 -5.10 -2.13
N LYS A 137 5.67 -5.11 -1.25
CA LYS A 137 6.34 -3.89 -0.78
C LYS A 137 7.31 -3.28 -1.80
N CYS A 138 8.15 -4.13 -2.39
CA CYS A 138 9.20 -3.75 -3.33
C CYS A 138 9.73 -4.98 -4.07
N GLU A 139 9.26 -5.16 -5.29
CA GLU A 139 9.75 -6.19 -6.23
C GLU A 139 11.27 -6.14 -6.42
N HIS A 140 11.86 -4.94 -6.46
CA HIS A 140 13.31 -4.82 -6.66
C HIS A 140 14.10 -5.38 -5.48
N SER A 141 13.63 -5.18 -4.25
CA SER A 141 14.27 -5.79 -3.08
C SER A 141 14.20 -7.32 -3.11
N VAL A 142 13.10 -7.88 -3.63
CA VAL A 142 12.97 -9.32 -3.82
C VAL A 142 13.88 -9.81 -4.95
N TRP A 143 14.00 -9.06 -6.04
CA TRP A 143 14.96 -9.40 -7.09
C TRP A 143 16.41 -9.39 -6.56
N LEU A 144 16.80 -8.37 -5.79
CA LEU A 144 18.12 -8.29 -5.15
C LEU A 144 18.35 -9.41 -4.13
N ASP A 145 17.30 -9.91 -3.47
CA ASP A 145 17.41 -11.08 -2.61
C ASP A 145 17.87 -12.35 -3.36
N PHE A 146 17.62 -12.47 -4.67
CA PHE A 146 18.09 -13.58 -5.50
C PHE A 146 19.35 -13.26 -6.32
N HIS A 147 19.55 -12.00 -6.73
CA HIS A 147 20.58 -11.63 -7.69
C HIS A 147 21.67 -10.72 -7.13
N GLY A 148 21.37 -9.96 -6.08
CA GLY A 148 22.29 -8.99 -5.47
C GLY A 148 23.42 -9.67 -4.69
N ASP A 149 24.52 -8.94 -4.48
CA ASP A 149 25.61 -9.39 -3.61
C ASP A 149 25.20 -9.21 -2.14
N PRO A 150 25.10 -10.29 -1.33
CA PRO A 150 24.78 -10.17 0.09
C PRO A 150 25.72 -9.24 0.87
N ALA A 151 26.95 -9.01 0.40
CA ALA A 151 27.89 -8.07 1.02
C ALA A 151 27.47 -6.60 0.89
N GLU A 152 26.64 -6.26 -0.09
CA GLU A 152 26.08 -4.91 -0.27
C GLU A 152 24.83 -4.67 0.59
N ARG A 153 24.29 -5.73 1.19
CA ARG A 153 23.12 -5.63 2.06
C ARG A 153 23.53 -5.05 3.41
N LEU A 154 22.99 -3.89 3.71
CA LEU A 154 23.18 -3.22 4.99
C LEU A 154 22.53 -4.02 6.12
N PRO A 155 23.15 -4.00 7.32
CA PRO A 155 22.48 -4.47 8.51
C PRO A 155 21.23 -3.64 8.79
N HIS A 156 20.27 -4.22 9.50
CA HIS A 156 19.15 -3.46 10.02
C HIS A 156 19.65 -2.39 10.99
N SER A 157 18.96 -1.24 11.02
CA SER A 157 19.21 -0.23 12.05
C SER A 157 18.75 -0.77 13.41
N ALA A 158 19.25 -0.19 14.50
CA ALA A 158 18.83 -0.56 15.86
C ALA A 158 17.31 -0.42 16.05
N ALA A 159 16.67 0.56 15.37
CA ALA A 159 15.23 0.73 15.39
C ALA A 159 14.50 -0.45 14.75
N VAL A 160 14.97 -0.90 13.58
CA VAL A 160 14.39 -2.05 12.87
C VAL A 160 14.60 -3.34 13.68
N GLU A 161 15.78 -3.54 14.26
CA GLU A 161 16.02 -4.71 15.12
C GLU A 161 15.07 -4.74 16.32
N ARG A 162 14.81 -3.60 16.98
CA ARG A 162 13.80 -3.53 18.06
C ARG A 162 12.40 -3.90 17.61
N LEU A 163 11.98 -3.46 16.42
CA LEU A 163 10.68 -3.82 15.86
C LEU A 163 10.58 -5.34 15.57
N LEU A 164 11.67 -5.96 15.10
CA LEU A 164 11.75 -7.40 14.86
C LEU A 164 11.77 -8.21 16.15
N GLU A 165 12.55 -7.78 17.15
CA GLU A 165 12.61 -8.38 18.48
C GLU A 165 11.24 -8.39 19.14
N HIS A 166 10.56 -7.24 19.20
CA HIS A 166 9.20 -7.18 19.71
C HIS A 166 8.22 -8.07 18.92
N GLY A 167 8.44 -8.24 17.61
CA GLY A 167 7.67 -9.19 16.80
C GLY A 167 7.80 -10.62 17.30
N ARG A 168 9.03 -11.06 17.57
CA ARG A 168 9.37 -12.40 18.08
C ARG A 168 8.85 -12.59 19.51
N ASP A 169 9.06 -11.62 20.39
CA ASP A 169 8.58 -11.69 21.77
C ASP A 169 7.05 -11.87 21.83
N HIS A 170 6.33 -11.17 20.96
CA HIS A 170 4.87 -11.30 20.85
C HIS A 170 4.45 -12.67 20.31
N GLU A 171 5.16 -13.18 19.31
CA GLU A 171 4.96 -14.54 18.80
C GLU A 171 5.18 -15.59 19.89
N ASP A 172 6.32 -15.54 20.59
CA ASP A 172 6.68 -16.44 21.69
C ASP A 172 5.64 -16.40 22.81
N GLN A 173 5.15 -15.20 23.16
CA GLN A 173 4.09 -15.05 24.15
C GLN A 173 2.80 -15.76 23.73
N ILE A 174 2.36 -15.58 22.49
CA ILE A 174 1.14 -16.24 21.98
C ILE A 174 1.33 -17.75 21.88
N VAL A 175 2.42 -18.21 21.25
CA VAL A 175 2.72 -19.64 21.09
C VAL A 175 2.84 -20.32 22.45
N GLY A 176 3.45 -19.67 23.45
CA GLY A 176 3.55 -20.20 24.82
C GLY A 176 2.22 -20.38 25.54
N THR A 177 1.12 -19.78 25.06
CA THR A 177 -0.24 -20.04 25.59
C THR A 177 -0.95 -21.22 24.91
N LEU A 178 -0.39 -21.74 23.82
CA LEU A 178 -0.97 -22.80 23.00
C LEU A 178 -0.31 -24.14 23.31
N ASP A 179 -1.11 -25.20 23.41
CA ASP A 179 -0.62 -26.59 23.55
C ASP A 179 -0.24 -27.16 22.18
N TYR A 180 0.67 -26.47 21.47
CA TYR A 180 1.12 -26.82 20.13
C TYR A 180 2.51 -27.45 20.19
N ARG A 181 2.78 -28.36 19.25
CA ARG A 181 4.08 -29.04 19.15
C ARG A 181 4.96 -28.38 18.10
N GLU A 182 6.26 -28.31 18.34
CA GLU A 182 7.22 -27.81 17.36
C GLU A 182 8.01 -28.97 16.73
N PRO A 183 8.26 -28.98 15.41
CA PRO A 183 9.11 -29.99 14.78
C PRO A 183 10.58 -29.78 15.18
N ALA A 184 11.25 -30.84 15.64
CA ALA A 184 12.67 -30.78 16.01
C ALA A 184 13.55 -31.21 14.83
N TYR A 185 14.33 -30.28 14.27
CA TYR A 185 15.25 -30.54 13.17
C TYR A 185 16.45 -29.57 13.19
N PRO A 186 17.60 -29.93 12.59
CA PRO A 186 18.74 -29.01 12.51
C PRO A 186 18.45 -27.79 11.63
N VAL A 187 18.93 -26.60 12.03
CA VAL A 187 18.74 -25.35 11.29
C VAL A 187 19.19 -25.50 9.83
N GLY A 188 18.32 -25.10 8.89
CA GLY A 188 18.56 -25.20 7.45
C GLY A 188 18.30 -26.57 6.83
N LYS A 189 18.01 -27.61 7.62
CA LYS A 189 17.60 -28.94 7.13
C LYS A 189 16.08 -29.02 6.92
N PHE A 190 15.56 -28.16 6.04
CA PHE A 190 14.11 -28.00 5.84
C PHE A 190 13.38 -29.27 5.36
N ALA A 191 14.06 -30.17 4.64
CA ALA A 191 13.48 -31.47 4.30
C ALA A 191 13.19 -32.32 5.55
N GLU A 192 14.16 -32.40 6.49
CA GLU A 192 13.98 -33.10 7.77
C GLU A 192 12.89 -32.42 8.61
N GLY A 193 12.85 -31.09 8.62
CA GLY A 193 11.78 -30.33 9.29
C GLY A 193 10.40 -30.61 8.69
N ALA A 194 10.30 -30.74 7.37
CA ALA A 194 9.04 -31.08 6.69
C ALA A 194 8.58 -32.51 7.00
N ASP A 195 9.50 -33.46 7.09
CA ASP A 195 9.20 -34.84 7.49
C ASP A 195 8.70 -34.90 8.95
N GLN A 196 9.35 -34.17 9.86
CA GLN A 196 8.90 -34.05 11.25
C GLN A 196 7.53 -33.40 11.35
N THR A 197 7.31 -32.31 10.60
CA THR A 197 6.02 -31.63 10.53
C THR A 197 4.94 -32.57 10.04
N ARG A 198 5.17 -33.29 8.93
CA ARG A 198 4.24 -34.31 8.42
C ARG A 198 3.88 -35.34 9.48
N GLY A 199 4.86 -35.88 10.20
CA GLY A 199 4.62 -36.85 11.28
C GLY A 199 3.71 -36.32 12.38
N LEU A 200 3.87 -35.04 12.78
CA LEU A 200 2.98 -34.38 13.75
C LEU A 200 1.54 -34.26 13.22
N LEU A 201 1.38 -33.88 11.95
CA LEU A 201 0.07 -33.72 11.32
C LEU A 201 -0.65 -35.07 11.15
N GLU A 202 0.08 -36.15 10.84
CA GLU A 202 -0.40 -37.52 10.75
C GLU A 202 -0.76 -38.12 12.11
N GLU A 203 -0.07 -37.73 13.19
CA GLU A 203 -0.45 -38.06 14.57
C GLU A 203 -1.76 -37.39 14.98
N GLY A 204 -2.13 -36.29 14.33
CA GLY A 204 -3.34 -35.53 14.63
C GLY A 204 -3.23 -34.69 15.90
N VAL A 205 -2.06 -34.14 16.21
CA VAL A 205 -1.87 -33.24 17.36
C VAL A 205 -2.75 -31.98 17.23
N LEU A 206 -3.12 -31.34 18.34
CA LEU A 206 -4.05 -30.19 18.33
C LEU A 206 -3.55 -29.02 17.46
N GLY A 207 -2.25 -28.80 17.44
CA GLY A 207 -1.60 -27.87 16.54
C GLY A 207 -0.10 -28.03 16.52
N VAL A 208 0.52 -27.43 15.52
CA VAL A 208 1.97 -27.39 15.33
C VAL A 208 2.41 -25.93 15.24
N SER A 209 3.37 -25.53 16.06
CA SER A 209 4.03 -24.22 15.93
C SER A 209 5.29 -24.36 15.07
N GLN A 210 5.64 -23.30 14.33
CA GLN A 210 6.84 -23.27 13.47
C GLN A 210 6.96 -24.50 12.54
N GLY A 211 5.81 -24.96 12.02
CA GLY A 211 5.74 -26.11 11.13
C GLY A 211 6.46 -25.83 9.81
N VAL A 212 7.06 -26.84 9.20
CA VAL A 212 7.78 -26.70 7.93
C VAL A 212 6.98 -27.32 6.79
N LEU A 213 6.61 -26.50 5.83
CA LEU A 213 5.92 -26.90 4.60
C LEU A 213 6.90 -26.72 3.44
N PHE A 214 7.51 -27.81 2.97
CA PHE A 214 8.56 -27.76 1.96
C PHE A 214 8.19 -28.54 0.70
N GLU A 215 8.02 -27.81 -0.41
CA GLU A 215 7.80 -28.35 -1.75
C GLU A 215 8.68 -27.56 -2.71
N PRO A 216 9.92 -28.01 -2.96
CA PRO A 216 10.90 -27.25 -3.73
C PRO A 216 10.31 -26.74 -5.07
N PRO A 217 10.50 -25.44 -5.39
CA PRO A 217 11.38 -24.48 -4.72
C PRO A 217 10.74 -23.68 -3.57
N PHE A 218 9.53 -24.03 -3.14
CA PHE A 218 8.76 -23.29 -2.13
C PHE A 218 9.02 -23.79 -0.72
N LEU A 219 9.18 -22.84 0.21
CA LEU A 219 9.32 -23.11 1.64
C LEU A 219 8.36 -22.22 2.44
N GLY A 220 7.46 -22.84 3.18
CA GLY A 220 6.62 -22.21 4.18
C GLY A 220 7.05 -22.60 5.59
N ILE A 221 7.14 -21.60 6.47
CA ILE A 221 7.27 -21.81 7.91
C ILE A 221 6.19 -20.94 8.55
N PRO A 222 4.93 -21.40 8.58
CA PRO A 222 3.88 -20.71 9.32
C PRO A 222 4.13 -20.76 10.82
N ASP A 223 3.72 -19.70 11.52
CA ASP A 223 3.82 -19.67 12.98
C ASP A 223 2.93 -20.76 13.59
N LEU A 224 1.76 -21.03 12.98
CA LEU A 224 0.75 -21.94 13.49
C LEU A 224 0.12 -22.84 12.40
N LEU A 225 -0.04 -24.11 12.71
CA LEU A 225 -0.91 -25.07 12.03
C LEU A 225 -1.92 -25.60 13.03
N ARG A 226 -3.21 -25.34 12.84
CA ARG A 226 -4.27 -25.75 13.78
C ARG A 226 -5.12 -26.88 13.21
N ARG A 227 -5.33 -27.94 13.97
CA ARG A 227 -6.19 -29.07 13.59
C ARG A 227 -7.67 -28.64 13.56
N VAL A 228 -8.39 -29.12 12.56
CA VAL A 228 -9.85 -28.93 12.38
C VAL A 228 -10.45 -30.24 11.91
N ASP A 229 -11.67 -30.54 12.36
CA ASP A 229 -12.40 -31.73 11.94
C ASP A 229 -12.71 -31.71 10.44
N GLY A 230 -12.62 -32.88 9.80
CA GLY A 230 -13.00 -33.07 8.39
C GLY A 230 -11.94 -33.86 7.63
N ALA A 231 -12.42 -34.78 6.78
CA ALA A 231 -11.58 -35.71 6.05
C ALA A 231 -10.52 -35.03 5.16
N SER A 232 -9.31 -35.61 5.19
CA SER A 232 -8.15 -35.28 4.35
C SER A 232 -7.23 -36.50 4.21
N ASP A 233 -6.10 -36.35 3.53
CA ASP A 233 -5.10 -37.42 3.42
C ASP A 233 -4.42 -37.74 4.76
N LEU A 234 -4.63 -36.91 5.79
CA LEU A 234 -4.14 -37.12 7.16
C LEU A 234 -5.11 -37.95 8.04
N GLY A 235 -6.33 -38.21 7.56
CA GLY A 235 -7.38 -38.92 8.32
C GLY A 235 -8.69 -38.14 8.41
N ASP A 236 -9.39 -38.25 9.54
CA ASP A 236 -10.69 -37.58 9.79
C ASP A 236 -10.55 -36.09 10.18
N TRP A 237 -9.34 -35.55 10.12
CA TRP A 237 -9.01 -34.15 10.38
C TRP A 237 -8.15 -33.56 9.25
N HIS A 238 -8.02 -32.25 9.27
CA HIS A 238 -7.10 -31.48 8.44
C HIS A 238 -6.55 -30.30 9.25
N TYR A 239 -5.62 -29.55 8.68
CA TYR A 239 -5.07 -28.36 9.33
C TYR A 239 -5.39 -27.09 8.55
N VAL A 240 -5.43 -25.98 9.28
CA VAL A 240 -5.51 -24.61 8.76
C VAL A 240 -4.29 -23.82 9.21
N VAL A 241 -3.86 -22.86 8.38
CA VAL A 241 -2.66 -22.06 8.64
C VAL A 241 -3.01 -20.78 9.41
N GLY A 242 -2.21 -20.48 10.43
CA GLY A 242 -2.21 -19.23 11.16
C GLY A 242 -0.84 -18.57 11.21
N ASP A 243 -0.85 -17.24 11.36
CA ASP A 243 0.34 -16.44 11.65
C ASP A 243 0.08 -15.55 12.85
N VAL A 244 1.08 -15.32 13.68
CA VAL A 244 1.02 -14.38 14.80
C VAL A 244 1.63 -13.07 14.36
N LYS A 245 0.88 -11.97 14.52
CA LYS A 245 1.33 -10.65 14.11
C LYS A 245 1.27 -9.69 15.29
N SER A 246 2.40 -9.03 15.54
CA SER A 246 2.48 -7.86 16.43
C SER A 246 1.73 -6.64 15.88
N SER A 247 1.26 -6.71 14.62
CA SER A 247 0.36 -5.72 14.06
C SER A 247 -1.05 -5.92 14.57
N TRP A 248 -1.70 -4.81 14.85
CA TRP A 248 -3.03 -4.84 15.37
C TRP A 248 -4.14 -5.34 14.47
N ARG A 249 -4.05 -4.86 13.24
CA ARG A 249 -5.08 -5.01 12.22
C ARG A 249 -4.56 -6.01 11.21
N PRO A 250 -5.45 -6.84 10.64
CA PRO A 250 -5.05 -7.70 9.56
C PRO A 250 -4.64 -6.84 8.36
N ARG A 251 -3.48 -7.13 7.80
CA ARG A 251 -3.05 -6.53 6.53
C ARG A 251 -3.12 -7.57 5.43
N SER A 252 -3.44 -7.12 4.23
CA SER A 252 -3.61 -8.01 3.08
C SER A 252 -2.30 -8.67 2.62
N ASP A 253 -1.15 -8.02 2.83
CA ASP A 253 0.17 -8.61 2.59
C ASP A 253 0.43 -9.80 3.54
N GLN A 254 0.00 -9.72 4.80
CA GLN A 254 0.07 -10.83 5.76
C GLN A 254 -0.91 -11.96 5.41
N ALA A 255 -2.14 -11.62 5.01
CA ALA A 255 -3.10 -12.62 4.58
C ALA A 255 -2.63 -13.37 3.31
N LEU A 256 -1.92 -12.69 2.40
CA LEU A 256 -1.32 -13.31 1.23
C LEU A 256 -0.20 -14.30 1.61
N GLN A 257 0.61 -13.99 2.62
CA GLN A 257 1.62 -14.91 3.16
C GLN A 257 0.99 -16.18 3.73
N VAL A 258 -0.06 -16.06 4.53
CA VAL A 258 -0.82 -17.21 5.05
C VAL A 258 -1.49 -18.00 3.92
N SER A 259 -1.99 -17.31 2.88
CA SER A 259 -2.54 -17.98 1.69
C SER A 259 -1.48 -18.79 0.96
N PHE A 260 -0.24 -18.29 0.88
CA PHE A 260 0.89 -19.04 0.30
C PHE A 260 1.18 -20.32 1.08
N TYR A 261 1.25 -20.24 2.41
CA TYR A 261 1.42 -21.41 3.26
C TYR A 261 0.23 -22.38 3.16
N SER A 262 -1.00 -21.86 3.05
CA SER A 262 -2.21 -22.68 2.92
C SER A 262 -2.23 -23.50 1.63
N GLU A 263 -1.66 -22.97 0.55
CA GLU A 263 -1.50 -23.71 -0.71
C GLU A 263 -0.50 -24.87 -0.54
N LEU A 264 0.63 -24.66 0.15
CA LEU A 264 1.61 -25.73 0.44
C LEU A 264 1.01 -26.80 1.37
N LEU A 265 0.30 -26.38 2.42
CA LEU A 265 -0.38 -27.30 3.33
C LEU A 265 -1.46 -28.11 2.60
N GLY A 266 -2.22 -27.45 1.72
CA GLY A 266 -3.30 -28.09 0.97
C GLY A 266 -2.82 -29.25 0.11
N ARG A 267 -1.60 -29.16 -0.44
CA ARG A 267 -0.95 -30.24 -1.19
C ARG A 267 -0.52 -31.38 -0.28
N LEU A 268 0.02 -31.05 0.90
CA LEU A 268 0.46 -32.05 1.88
C LEU A 268 -0.71 -32.91 2.39
N GLN A 269 -1.87 -32.31 2.65
CA GLN A 269 -3.04 -32.98 3.22
C GLN A 269 -4.11 -33.36 2.19
N GLY A 270 -3.86 -33.16 0.88
CA GLY A 270 -4.80 -33.48 -0.20
C GLY A 270 -6.05 -32.60 -0.28
N ARG A 271 -6.12 -31.51 0.51
CA ARG A 271 -7.28 -30.64 0.62
C ARG A 271 -6.91 -29.21 0.98
N GLU A 272 -7.47 -28.24 0.23
CA GLU A 272 -7.33 -26.82 0.57
C GLU A 272 -7.92 -26.49 1.95
N PRO A 273 -7.17 -25.78 2.81
CA PRO A 273 -7.71 -25.16 4.02
C PRO A 273 -8.85 -24.19 3.71
N PRO A 274 -10.03 -24.30 4.35
CA PRO A 274 -11.17 -23.43 4.05
C PRO A 274 -10.92 -21.96 4.40
N TYR A 275 -10.03 -21.71 5.36
CA TYR A 275 -9.64 -20.37 5.80
C TYR A 275 -8.20 -20.38 6.30
N GLY A 276 -7.56 -19.22 6.23
CA GLY A 276 -6.38 -18.88 7.01
C GLY A 276 -6.77 -17.95 8.15
N PHE A 277 -5.90 -17.80 9.15
CA PHE A 277 -6.13 -16.89 10.25
C PHE A 277 -4.89 -16.09 10.65
N LEU A 278 -5.10 -14.93 11.27
CA LEU A 278 -4.06 -14.14 11.92
C LEU A 278 -4.43 -13.99 13.38
N ILE A 279 -3.48 -14.27 14.28
CA ILE A 279 -3.58 -13.84 15.69
C ILE A 279 -2.89 -12.49 15.80
N LEU A 280 -3.65 -11.47 16.17
CA LEU A 280 -3.19 -10.09 16.24
C LEU A 280 -2.61 -9.79 17.64
N ARG A 281 -2.06 -8.60 17.83
CA ARG A 281 -1.41 -8.23 19.11
C ARG A 281 -2.34 -8.25 20.33
N ASP A 282 -3.66 -8.08 20.16
CA ASP A 282 -4.67 -8.23 21.24
C ASP A 282 -5.01 -9.69 21.53
N GLY A 283 -4.44 -10.64 20.78
CA GLY A 283 -4.84 -12.03 20.79
C GLY A 283 -6.15 -12.29 20.03
N SER A 284 -6.75 -11.29 19.39
CA SER A 284 -7.92 -11.51 18.54
C SER A 284 -7.53 -12.29 17.30
N GLU A 285 -8.45 -13.13 16.82
CA GLU A 285 -8.27 -13.94 15.64
C GLU A 285 -9.08 -13.38 14.48
N GLU A 286 -8.39 -13.05 13.39
CA GLU A 286 -9.02 -12.64 12.13
C GLU A 286 -8.91 -13.75 11.10
N ARG A 287 -10.05 -14.17 10.53
CA ARG A 287 -10.13 -15.24 9.52
C ARG A 287 -10.42 -14.68 8.14
N PHE A 288 -9.88 -15.32 7.12
CA PHE A 288 -10.17 -15.01 5.72
C PHE A 288 -10.18 -16.27 4.87
N SER A 289 -10.97 -16.24 3.80
CA SER A 289 -11.08 -17.33 2.82
C SER A 289 -9.76 -17.47 2.05
N VAL A 290 -9.20 -18.68 2.04
CA VAL A 290 -8.02 -19.01 1.22
C VAL A 290 -8.40 -19.04 -0.26
N ALA A 291 -9.58 -19.61 -0.57
CA ALA A 291 -10.11 -19.68 -1.93
C ALA A 291 -10.25 -18.27 -2.56
N ASP A 292 -10.61 -17.27 -1.74
CA ASP A 292 -10.70 -15.88 -2.15
C ASP A 292 -9.32 -15.30 -2.51
N LEU A 293 -8.27 -15.60 -1.73
CA LEU A 293 -6.93 -15.05 -2.00
C LEU A 293 -6.16 -15.81 -3.07
N ARG A 294 -6.52 -17.07 -3.36
CA ARG A 294 -5.81 -17.93 -4.30
C ARG A 294 -5.56 -17.28 -5.68
N PRO A 295 -6.51 -16.61 -6.34
CA PRO A 295 -6.24 -15.94 -7.62
C PRO A 295 -5.15 -14.87 -7.51
N VAL A 296 -5.16 -14.09 -6.43
CA VAL A 296 -4.16 -13.04 -6.17
C VAL A 296 -2.79 -13.66 -5.91
N LEU A 297 -2.73 -14.74 -5.13
CA LEU A 297 -1.51 -15.49 -4.90
C LEU A 297 -0.91 -16.04 -6.20
N LYS A 298 -1.74 -16.65 -7.05
CA LYS A 298 -1.27 -17.20 -8.34
C LYS A 298 -0.70 -16.13 -9.25
N GLU A 299 -1.34 -14.95 -9.29
CA GLU A 299 -0.84 -13.80 -10.03
C GLU A 299 0.51 -13.34 -9.46
N VAL A 300 0.62 -13.15 -8.14
CA VAL A 300 1.88 -12.76 -7.50
C VAL A 300 3.01 -13.76 -7.75
N LEU A 301 2.74 -15.07 -7.66
CA LEU A 301 3.75 -16.09 -7.93
C LEU A 301 4.16 -16.15 -9.40
N SER A 302 3.22 -15.94 -10.33
CA SER A 302 3.51 -15.85 -11.76
C SER A 302 4.39 -14.64 -12.07
N GLU A 303 4.09 -13.49 -11.46
CA GLU A 303 4.87 -12.28 -11.67
C GLU A 303 6.23 -12.31 -10.97
N LEU A 304 6.31 -13.00 -9.83
CA LEU A 304 7.57 -13.29 -9.16
C LEU A 304 8.46 -14.15 -10.06
N ASP A 305 7.92 -15.19 -10.73
CA ASP A 305 8.66 -16.02 -11.67
C ASP A 305 9.21 -15.19 -12.84
N GLU A 306 8.35 -14.37 -13.46
CA GLU A 306 8.75 -13.43 -14.51
C GLU A 306 9.82 -12.43 -14.04
N LEU A 307 9.65 -11.88 -12.84
CA LEU A 307 10.59 -10.93 -12.23
C LEU A 307 11.96 -11.58 -12.05
N LEU A 308 12.02 -12.78 -11.48
CA LEU A 308 13.29 -13.46 -11.21
C LEU A 308 14.00 -13.87 -12.49
N ALA A 309 13.27 -14.23 -13.54
CA ALA A 309 13.84 -14.55 -14.85
C ALA A 309 14.34 -13.31 -15.62
N GLY A 310 13.84 -12.12 -15.27
CA GLY A 310 14.13 -10.87 -15.96
C GLY A 310 15.07 -9.93 -15.22
N GLU A 311 15.10 -8.68 -15.70
CA GLU A 311 15.74 -7.57 -15.01
C GLU A 311 14.73 -6.84 -14.12
N SER A 312 15.19 -6.35 -12.98
CA SER A 312 14.44 -5.44 -12.12
C SER A 312 15.14 -4.10 -12.03
N ARG A 313 14.35 -3.03 -11.89
CA ARG A 313 14.85 -1.66 -11.69
C ARG A 313 14.39 -1.14 -10.33
N PRO A 314 15.23 -0.38 -9.61
CA PRO A 314 14.82 0.22 -8.35
C PRO A 314 13.59 1.10 -8.53
N HIS A 315 12.74 1.15 -7.52
CA HIS A 315 11.70 2.15 -7.43
C HIS A 315 11.61 2.61 -5.98
N HIS A 316 11.44 3.92 -5.79
CA HIS A 316 11.24 4.42 -4.44
C HIS A 316 9.91 3.88 -3.89
N SER A 317 9.95 3.26 -2.72
CA SER A 317 8.77 2.82 -1.97
C SER A 317 8.85 3.27 -0.51
N TRP A 318 7.74 3.16 0.21
CA TRP A 318 7.71 3.47 1.64
C TRP A 318 8.61 2.53 2.47
N ALA A 319 8.88 1.32 1.95
CA ALA A 319 9.69 0.31 2.62
C ALA A 319 11.20 0.58 2.50
N CYS A 320 11.64 1.57 1.71
CA CYS A 320 13.06 1.91 1.55
C CYS A 320 13.75 2.26 2.88
N ARG A 321 13.03 2.87 3.83
CA ARG A 321 13.56 3.23 5.16
C ARG A 321 13.97 2.05 6.04
N GLU A 322 13.39 0.88 5.78
CA GLU A 322 13.66 -0.38 6.49
C GLU A 322 14.46 -1.37 5.61
N CYS A 323 14.83 -0.96 4.40
CA CYS A 323 15.41 -1.86 3.40
C CYS A 323 16.93 -1.98 3.58
N GLY A 324 17.42 -3.22 3.68
CA GLY A 324 18.86 -3.51 3.67
C GLY A 324 19.54 -3.22 2.33
N TRP A 325 18.79 -3.12 1.23
CA TRP A 325 19.32 -2.87 -0.12
C TRP A 325 19.31 -1.39 -0.54
N ARG A 326 19.00 -0.47 0.38
CA ARG A 326 18.76 0.94 0.05
C ARG A 326 19.94 1.66 -0.63
N ASP A 327 21.17 1.31 -0.26
CA ASP A 327 22.37 1.93 -0.84
C ASP A 327 22.67 1.40 -2.25
N THR A 328 22.53 0.09 -2.47
CA THR A 328 22.61 -0.52 -3.81
C THR A 328 21.66 0.19 -4.77
N CYS A 329 20.45 0.46 -4.30
CA CYS A 329 19.41 1.11 -5.05
C CYS A 329 19.79 2.57 -5.41
N SER A 330 20.25 3.38 -4.46
CA SER A 330 20.38 4.84 -4.62
C SER A 330 21.60 5.34 -5.40
N SER A 331 22.48 4.42 -5.83
CA SER A 331 23.77 4.75 -6.46
C SER A 331 23.70 5.37 -7.87
N ASP A 332 22.65 5.08 -8.64
CA ASP A 332 22.44 5.63 -10.00
C ASP A 332 20.95 5.88 -10.26
N PRO A 333 20.39 7.03 -9.81
CA PRO A 333 18.97 7.28 -9.91
C PRO A 333 18.55 7.65 -11.34
N ASP A 334 17.48 7.03 -11.81
CA ASP A 334 16.85 7.24 -13.12
C ASP A 334 15.35 7.59 -12.95
N VAL A 335 14.59 7.60 -14.05
CA VAL A 335 13.13 7.85 -14.02
C VAL A 335 12.38 6.95 -13.04
N HIS A 336 12.89 5.75 -12.73
CA HIS A 336 12.23 4.83 -11.82
C HIS A 336 12.34 5.26 -10.35
N TRP A 337 13.26 6.17 -10.03
CA TRP A 337 13.38 6.78 -8.70
C TRP A 337 12.39 7.89 -8.42
N ILE A 338 11.76 8.45 -9.46
CA ILE A 338 10.85 9.58 -9.30
C ILE A 338 9.59 9.13 -8.54
N PRO A 339 9.29 9.73 -7.37
CA PRO A 339 8.07 9.44 -6.62
C PRO A 339 6.83 10.00 -7.35
N GLY A 340 5.65 9.49 -7.02
CA GLY A 340 4.39 9.94 -7.61
C GLY A 340 4.16 9.59 -9.10
N LEU A 341 5.05 8.82 -9.74
CA LEU A 341 4.82 8.20 -11.05
C LEU A 341 4.49 6.71 -10.90
N THR A 342 3.48 6.26 -11.63
CA THR A 342 3.15 4.83 -11.73
C THR A 342 4.23 4.09 -12.52
N ARG A 343 4.31 2.78 -12.35
CA ARG A 343 5.28 1.94 -13.09
C ARG A 343 5.08 1.99 -14.59
N SER A 344 3.83 1.98 -15.03
CA SER A 344 3.49 2.10 -16.45
C SER A 344 3.95 3.46 -17.00
N GLU A 345 3.74 4.56 -16.26
CA GLU A 345 4.26 5.88 -16.64
C GLU A 345 5.80 5.85 -16.74
N LYS A 346 6.50 5.29 -15.74
CA LYS A 346 7.98 5.17 -15.73
C LYS A 346 8.50 4.38 -16.95
N ARG A 347 7.92 3.21 -17.23
CA ARG A 347 8.28 2.36 -18.37
C ARG A 347 8.05 3.06 -19.70
N LEU A 348 6.91 3.74 -19.86
CA LEU A 348 6.60 4.50 -21.07
C LEU A 348 7.59 5.65 -21.27
N ILE A 349 7.91 6.41 -20.21
CA ILE A 349 8.89 7.51 -20.27
C ILE A 349 10.28 6.96 -20.64
N ALA A 350 10.72 5.87 -20.03
CA ALA A 350 11.97 5.21 -20.36
C ALA A 350 12.01 4.75 -21.84
N ALA A 351 10.92 4.16 -22.34
CA ALA A 351 10.78 3.71 -23.73
C ALA A 351 10.84 4.85 -24.76
N MET A 352 10.52 6.09 -24.35
CA MET A 352 10.72 7.30 -25.17
C MET A 352 12.18 7.78 -25.20
N GLY A 353 13.10 7.08 -24.54
CA GLY A 353 14.50 7.49 -24.40
C GLY A 353 14.73 8.56 -23.32
N LEU A 354 13.74 8.82 -22.46
CA LEU A 354 13.81 9.78 -21.35
C LEU A 354 14.01 9.09 -20.00
N GLY A 355 14.74 7.97 -20.00
CA GLY A 355 14.99 7.20 -18.78
C GLY A 355 15.95 7.90 -17.81
N GLY A 356 16.95 8.62 -18.30
CA GLY A 356 17.92 9.31 -17.45
C GLY A 356 17.39 10.65 -16.92
N LEU A 357 17.75 10.98 -15.68
CA LEU A 357 17.26 12.20 -15.02
C LEU A 357 17.67 13.48 -15.76
N ALA A 358 18.90 13.55 -16.26
CA ALA A 358 19.39 14.72 -16.99
C ALA A 358 18.59 14.96 -18.28
N GLN A 359 18.35 13.91 -19.06
CA GLN A 359 17.53 13.98 -20.27
C GLN A 359 16.09 14.39 -19.95
N LEU A 360 15.51 13.80 -18.90
CA LEU A 360 14.14 14.08 -18.48
C LEU A 360 13.98 15.49 -17.91
N ALA A 361 14.96 16.01 -17.17
CA ALA A 361 14.94 17.37 -16.62
C ALA A 361 15.06 18.47 -17.70
N ALA A 362 15.73 18.14 -18.81
CA ALA A 362 15.96 19.02 -19.96
C ALA A 362 14.84 19.02 -21.00
N VAL A 363 13.92 18.05 -20.95
CA VAL A 363 12.85 17.93 -21.97
C VAL A 363 11.97 19.18 -21.99
N HIS A 364 11.65 19.67 -23.19
CA HIS A 364 10.65 20.72 -23.40
C HIS A 364 9.30 20.07 -23.73
N THR A 365 8.25 20.43 -23.02
CA THR A 365 6.92 19.84 -23.21
C THR A 365 6.29 20.25 -24.54
N ASP A 366 6.74 21.36 -25.12
CA ASP A 366 6.37 21.84 -26.47
C ASP A 366 7.07 21.09 -27.62
N ASP A 367 7.94 20.12 -27.33
CA ASP A 367 8.63 19.37 -28.38
C ASP A 367 7.64 18.54 -29.21
N ARG A 368 7.48 18.92 -30.49
CA ARG A 368 6.61 18.25 -31.50
C ARG A 368 6.79 16.74 -31.63
N LYS A 369 7.88 16.16 -31.10
CA LYS A 369 8.08 14.71 -30.99
C LYS A 369 7.12 14.03 -29.99
N MET A 370 6.37 14.81 -29.20
CA MET A 370 5.38 14.35 -28.23
C MET A 370 3.96 14.23 -28.83
N GLU A 371 3.69 14.75 -30.04
CA GLU A 371 2.40 14.56 -30.71
C GLU A 371 2.16 13.06 -30.97
N GLY A 372 1.20 12.48 -30.25
CA GLY A 372 0.89 11.05 -30.30
C GLY A 372 1.60 10.19 -29.23
N SER A 373 2.28 10.80 -28.26
CA SER A 373 2.81 10.08 -27.10
C SER A 373 1.69 9.44 -26.27
N VAL A 374 1.97 8.24 -25.75
CA VAL A 374 1.07 7.52 -24.82
C VAL A 374 1.06 8.18 -23.43
N VAL A 375 2.07 9.01 -23.13
CA VAL A 375 2.20 9.71 -21.84
C VAL A 375 1.58 11.11 -21.96
N SER A 376 0.69 11.44 -21.01
CA SER A 376 0.08 12.78 -20.97
C SER A 376 1.11 13.88 -20.68
N GLU A 377 0.88 15.08 -21.22
CA GLU A 377 1.71 16.26 -20.94
C GLU A 377 1.88 16.52 -19.44
N ALA A 378 0.78 16.45 -18.67
CA ALA A 378 0.80 16.64 -17.22
C ALA A 378 1.60 15.55 -16.46
N THR A 379 1.68 14.34 -17.00
CA THR A 379 2.55 13.29 -16.44
C THR A 379 4.02 13.59 -16.75
N LEU A 380 4.32 14.01 -17.98
CA LEU A 380 5.67 14.36 -18.39
C LEU A 380 6.21 15.58 -17.64
N GLU A 381 5.39 16.62 -17.44
CA GLU A 381 5.72 17.78 -16.61
C GLU A 381 6.07 17.36 -15.17
N ARG A 382 5.26 16.47 -14.58
CA ARG A 382 5.53 15.94 -13.23
C ARG A 382 6.82 15.13 -13.22
N ALA A 383 7.07 14.32 -14.23
CA ALA A 383 8.28 13.52 -14.35
C ALA A 383 9.53 14.41 -14.50
N ARG A 384 9.47 15.44 -15.34
CA ARG A 384 10.51 16.46 -15.49
C ARG A 384 10.79 17.18 -14.17
N ALA A 385 9.75 17.59 -13.46
CA ALA A 385 9.88 18.23 -12.15
C ALA A 385 10.48 17.27 -11.11
N GLY A 386 10.09 16.00 -11.11
CA GLY A 386 10.68 14.97 -10.25
C GLY A 386 12.14 14.69 -10.55
N ALA A 387 12.53 14.70 -11.83
CA ALA A 387 13.93 14.58 -12.23
C ALA A 387 14.77 15.75 -11.70
N ARG A 388 14.24 16.98 -11.82
CA ARG A 388 14.87 18.17 -11.23
C ARG A 388 14.95 18.08 -9.72
N ALA A 389 13.87 17.67 -9.06
CA ALA A 389 13.86 17.51 -7.61
C ALA A 389 14.96 16.54 -7.15
N LEU A 390 15.12 15.39 -7.82
CA LEU A 390 16.19 14.44 -7.54
C LEU A 390 17.60 15.01 -7.78
N ILE A 391 17.81 15.73 -8.88
CA ILE A 391 19.11 16.34 -9.23
C ILE A 391 19.49 17.44 -8.24
N ASP A 392 18.56 18.38 -8.03
CA ASP A 392 18.79 19.59 -7.24
C ASP A 392 18.67 19.31 -5.73
N ARG A 393 18.12 18.14 -5.36
CA ARG A 393 17.80 17.73 -3.98
C ARG A 393 16.87 18.71 -3.25
N GLU A 394 15.96 19.29 -4.01
CA GLU A 394 14.99 20.29 -3.54
C GLU A 394 13.58 19.99 -4.06
N ALA A 395 12.57 20.45 -3.34
CA ALA A 395 11.19 20.30 -3.82
C ALA A 395 10.90 21.27 -4.98
N VAL A 396 10.29 20.76 -6.05
CA VAL A 396 9.98 21.54 -7.26
C VAL A 396 8.47 21.78 -7.34
N ARG A 397 8.08 23.05 -7.42
CA ARG A 397 6.66 23.43 -7.59
C ARG A 397 6.21 23.10 -9.02
N VAL A 398 5.19 22.26 -9.14
CA VAL A 398 4.59 21.89 -10.43
C VAL A 398 3.35 22.70 -10.76
N ARG A 399 2.63 23.18 -9.75
CA ARG A 399 1.46 24.04 -9.94
C ARG A 399 1.18 24.86 -8.69
N PRO A 400 0.34 25.91 -8.79
CA PRO A 400 -0.20 26.56 -7.61
C PRO A 400 -1.03 25.58 -6.76
N PRO A 401 -0.92 25.63 -5.41
CA PRO A 401 -1.80 24.87 -4.53
C PRO A 401 -3.25 25.32 -4.72
N ARG A 402 -4.17 24.36 -4.71
CA ARG A 402 -5.61 24.63 -4.80
C ARG A 402 -6.15 24.80 -3.39
N VAL A 403 -5.93 25.98 -2.84
CA VAL A 403 -6.36 26.34 -1.49
C VAL A 403 -7.86 26.64 -1.54
N PRO A 404 -8.68 26.01 -0.67
CA PRO A 404 -10.10 26.37 -0.56
C PRO A 404 -10.26 27.74 0.10
N ASP A 405 -11.41 28.38 -0.12
CA ASP A 405 -11.74 29.62 0.59
C ASP A 405 -11.85 29.34 2.09
N LEU A 406 -10.91 29.89 2.86
CA LEU A 406 -10.88 29.73 4.30
C LEU A 406 -11.77 30.78 4.96
N MET A 407 -12.80 30.31 5.66
CA MET A 407 -13.78 31.17 6.36
C MET A 407 -13.45 31.34 7.85
N HIS A 408 -12.43 30.63 8.34
CA HIS A 408 -12.11 30.56 9.76
C HIS A 408 -10.60 30.68 10.01
N PRO A 409 -10.18 31.19 11.19
CA PRO A 409 -8.77 31.21 11.61
C PRO A 409 -8.14 29.80 11.63
N LEU A 410 -6.81 29.69 11.57
CA LEU A 410 -6.11 28.41 11.45
C LEU A 410 -5.68 27.83 12.80
N GLN A 411 -6.07 26.59 13.07
CA GLN A 411 -5.51 25.74 14.13
C GLN A 411 -4.71 24.61 13.48
N ALA A 412 -3.80 23.99 14.22
CA ALA A 412 -3.05 22.82 13.74
C ALA A 412 -3.23 21.63 14.68
N GLY A 413 -3.20 20.42 14.12
CA GLY A 413 -3.32 19.19 14.88
C GLY A 413 -2.52 18.05 14.28
N VAL A 414 -1.87 17.27 15.15
CA VAL A 414 -1.07 16.09 14.80
C VAL A 414 -1.37 14.93 15.75
N ALA A 415 -1.17 13.72 15.25
CA ALA A 415 -1.36 12.47 16.00
C ALA A 415 -0.22 11.51 15.69
N TYR A 416 0.45 11.01 16.74
CA TYR A 416 1.53 10.03 16.65
C TYR A 416 1.12 8.71 17.24
N ARG A 417 1.59 7.66 16.56
CA ARG A 417 1.40 6.27 16.95
C ARG A 417 2.75 5.66 17.28
N ASP A 418 2.71 4.54 18.00
CA ASP A 418 3.85 3.64 18.09
C ASP A 418 4.33 3.16 16.71
N GLY A 419 5.56 2.64 16.65
CA GLY A 419 6.16 2.06 15.45
C GLY A 419 5.46 0.79 14.96
N PHE A 420 4.50 0.30 15.75
CA PHE A 420 3.66 -0.85 15.44
C PHE A 420 2.27 -0.45 14.87
N ASP A 421 2.11 0.85 14.56
CA ASP A 421 0.95 1.49 13.93
C ASP A 421 -0.39 1.13 14.59
N ARG A 422 -0.47 1.27 15.93
CA ARG A 422 -1.77 1.13 16.56
C ARG A 422 -2.11 1.93 17.78
N ARG A 423 -1.20 2.11 18.73
CA ARG A 423 -1.53 2.92 19.90
C ARG A 423 -1.25 4.37 19.59
N LEU A 424 -2.25 5.22 19.73
CA LEU A 424 -1.97 6.67 19.76
C LEU A 424 -1.22 6.95 21.05
N LEU A 425 -0.03 7.52 20.91
CA LEU A 425 0.83 7.86 22.05
C LEU A 425 0.73 9.34 22.37
N VAL A 426 0.69 10.18 21.34
CA VAL A 426 0.66 11.63 21.49
C VAL A 426 -0.36 12.24 20.52
N LEU A 427 -1.22 13.09 21.07
CA LEU A 427 -2.06 14.02 20.32
C LEU A 427 -1.59 15.43 20.64
N ALA A 428 -1.37 16.27 19.64
CA ALA A 428 -1.01 17.65 19.90
C ALA A 428 -1.79 18.60 19.00
N ARG A 429 -2.17 19.75 19.58
CA ARG A 429 -2.82 20.82 18.84
C ARG A 429 -2.19 22.17 19.14
N ARG A 430 -2.36 23.10 18.20
CA ARG A 430 -2.07 24.51 18.37
C ARG A 430 -3.34 25.33 18.15
N SER A 431 -3.66 26.18 19.12
CA SER A 431 -4.82 27.07 19.06
C SER A 431 -4.52 28.35 18.27
N LEU A 432 -5.58 29.12 18.01
CA LEU A 432 -5.54 30.42 17.33
C LEU A 432 -4.67 31.48 18.03
N GLY A 433 -4.32 31.26 19.31
CA GLY A 433 -3.42 32.15 20.07
C GLY A 433 -1.99 31.63 20.19
N GLY A 434 -1.61 30.62 19.40
CA GLY A 434 -0.29 29.98 19.42
C GLY A 434 -0.07 29.03 20.61
N THR A 435 -1.06 28.84 21.48
CA THR A 435 -0.94 27.90 22.60
C THR A 435 -0.91 26.47 22.09
N THR A 436 0.17 25.76 22.40
CA THR A 436 0.32 24.34 22.07
C THR A 436 -0.09 23.48 23.27
N VAL A 437 -0.97 22.52 23.03
CA VAL A 437 -1.39 21.52 24.02
C VAL A 437 -0.99 20.15 23.49
N VAL A 438 -0.30 19.38 24.34
CA VAL A 438 0.15 18.03 24.03
C VAL A 438 -0.47 17.07 25.04
N HIS A 439 -1.14 16.04 24.54
CA HIS A 439 -1.79 15.00 25.31
C HIS A 439 -0.99 13.71 25.16
N ARG A 440 -0.50 13.19 26.29
CA ARG A 440 0.09 11.85 26.37
C ARG A 440 -0.99 10.83 26.66
N ILE A 441 -0.93 9.71 25.96
CA ILE A 441 -1.81 8.57 26.20
C ILE A 441 -0.91 7.45 26.72
N GLU A 442 -0.75 7.37 28.04
CA GLU A 442 0.18 6.42 28.70
C GLU A 442 -0.36 5.00 28.87
N ARG A 443 -1.67 4.82 28.73
CA ARG A 443 -2.31 3.49 28.77
C ARG A 443 -3.21 3.30 27.55
N ALA A 444 -3.24 2.07 27.03
CA ALA A 444 -4.04 1.74 25.86
C ALA A 444 -5.55 1.92 26.13
N GLU A 445 -6.02 1.61 27.35
CA GLU A 445 -7.43 1.79 27.71
C GLU A 445 -7.91 3.25 27.70
N ASP A 446 -6.99 4.22 27.76
CA ASP A 446 -7.33 5.65 27.77
C ASP A 446 -7.44 6.25 26.36
N GLU A 447 -7.05 5.51 25.32
CA GLU A 447 -6.95 6.03 23.95
C GLU A 447 -8.29 6.57 23.44
N ASP A 448 -9.36 5.79 23.57
CA ASP A 448 -10.69 6.18 23.09
C ASP A 448 -11.18 7.46 23.78
N ALA A 449 -11.03 7.54 25.11
CA ALA A 449 -11.43 8.71 25.88
C ALA A 449 -10.59 9.94 25.49
N ALA A 450 -9.27 9.78 25.34
CA ALA A 450 -8.35 10.83 24.95
C ALA A 450 -8.64 11.37 23.55
N VAL A 451 -8.85 10.49 22.56
CA VAL A 451 -9.17 10.87 21.18
C VAL A 451 -10.49 11.63 21.11
N LEU A 452 -11.51 11.19 21.84
CA LEU A 452 -12.83 11.84 21.84
C LEU A 452 -12.81 13.20 22.55
N ALA A 453 -12.06 13.31 23.65
CA ALA A 453 -11.82 14.60 24.32
C ALA A 453 -11.09 15.55 23.37
N PHE A 454 -10.01 15.09 22.73
CA PHE A 454 -9.22 15.87 21.78
C PHE A 454 -10.04 16.32 20.56
N ALA A 455 -10.91 15.45 20.03
CA ALA A 455 -11.83 15.83 18.95
C ALA A 455 -12.80 16.93 19.39
N GLY A 456 -13.25 16.92 20.66
CA GLY A 456 -14.02 18.01 21.25
C GLY A 456 -13.24 19.32 21.31
N GLU A 457 -11.97 19.28 21.70
CA GLU A 457 -11.10 20.47 21.72
C GLU A 457 -10.88 21.08 20.33
N LEU A 458 -10.84 20.25 19.28
CA LEU A 458 -10.75 20.70 17.88
C LEU A 458 -12.10 21.11 17.28
N ALA A 459 -13.21 20.64 17.85
CA ALA A 459 -14.56 20.99 17.41
C ALA A 459 -14.87 22.48 17.61
N GLU A 460 -14.19 23.13 18.56
CA GLU A 460 -14.36 24.53 18.89
C GLU A 460 -13.36 25.41 18.12
N GLY A 461 -13.86 26.32 17.27
CA GLY A 461 -13.05 27.35 16.64
C GLY A 461 -12.82 27.15 15.14
N GLY A 462 -11.56 27.27 14.71
CA GLY A 462 -11.18 27.56 13.32
C GLY A 462 -11.00 26.36 12.39
N THR A 463 -10.45 26.57 11.20
CA THR A 463 -10.03 25.50 10.27
C THR A 463 -8.85 24.74 10.87
N VAL A 464 -8.91 23.41 10.91
CA VAL A 464 -7.87 22.54 11.48
C VAL A 464 -6.96 22.03 10.38
N LEU A 465 -5.74 22.55 10.33
CA LEU A 465 -4.65 22.02 9.50
C LEU A 465 -4.14 20.72 10.12
N HIS A 466 -3.96 19.70 9.29
CA HIS A 466 -3.38 18.44 9.75
C HIS A 466 -2.52 17.75 8.69
N SER A 467 -1.70 16.80 9.15
CA SER A 467 -0.76 16.01 8.35
C SER A 467 -1.34 14.68 7.83
N GLY A 468 -2.67 14.56 7.74
CA GLY A 468 -3.37 13.34 7.31
C GLY A 468 -3.70 12.31 8.41
N SER A 469 -2.78 12.00 9.31
CA SER A 469 -2.96 10.92 10.31
C SER A 469 -4.03 11.21 11.38
N LEU A 470 -4.24 12.49 11.70
CA LEU A 470 -5.11 12.93 12.78
C LEU A 470 -6.59 12.60 12.54
N VAL A 471 -7.16 13.04 11.42
CA VAL A 471 -8.59 12.83 11.14
C VAL A 471 -8.90 11.34 11.03
N ARG A 472 -7.98 10.55 10.47
CA ARG A 472 -8.08 9.09 10.44
C ARG A 472 -8.15 8.51 11.85
N ALA A 473 -7.24 8.92 12.73
CA ALA A 473 -7.23 8.50 14.13
C ALA A 473 -8.56 8.78 14.84
N ILE A 474 -9.11 9.98 14.64
CA ILE A 474 -10.39 10.35 15.23
C ILE A 474 -11.56 9.51 14.66
N ARG A 475 -11.65 9.40 13.32
CA ARG A 475 -12.75 8.67 12.64
C ARG A 475 -12.79 7.19 13.03
N GLU A 476 -11.64 6.53 13.10
CA GLU A 476 -11.54 5.10 13.43
C GLU A 476 -12.12 4.76 14.81
N ARG A 477 -12.13 5.71 15.77
CA ARG A 477 -12.64 5.49 17.12
C ARG A 477 -14.09 5.97 17.27
N ALA A 478 -14.52 6.85 16.40
CA ALA A 478 -15.85 7.42 16.44
C ALA A 478 -16.89 6.63 15.60
N ILE A 479 -16.43 5.74 14.71
CA ILE A 479 -17.33 4.95 13.82
C ILE A 479 -18.36 4.13 14.58
N ASP A 480 -17.97 3.49 15.69
CA ASP A 480 -18.86 2.66 16.51
C ASP A 480 -19.56 3.44 17.64
N ARG A 481 -19.51 4.78 17.58
CA ARG A 481 -20.00 5.69 18.62
C ARG A 481 -20.91 6.78 18.02
N PRO A 482 -22.18 6.46 17.71
CA PRO A 482 -23.11 7.37 17.02
C PRO A 482 -23.26 8.73 17.70
N GLU A 483 -23.10 8.80 19.01
CA GLU A 483 -23.14 10.04 19.80
C GLU A 483 -22.02 11.04 19.44
N THR A 484 -20.95 10.57 18.79
CA THR A 484 -19.80 11.40 18.39
C THR A 484 -19.90 11.91 16.95
N TRP A 485 -20.79 11.35 16.14
CA TRP A 485 -20.85 11.62 14.69
C TRP A 485 -21.12 13.08 14.36
N GLY A 486 -21.93 13.79 15.14
CA GLY A 486 -22.17 15.22 14.92
C GLY A 486 -20.91 16.08 15.11
N ARG A 487 -20.03 15.71 16.05
CA ARG A 487 -18.74 16.38 16.26
C ARG A 487 -17.75 16.04 15.15
N LEU A 488 -17.75 14.79 14.68
CA LEU A 488 -16.94 14.39 13.52
C LEU A 488 -17.32 15.16 12.27
N GLU A 489 -18.61 15.29 11.99
CA GLU A 489 -19.10 16.03 10.81
C GLU A 489 -18.65 17.49 10.87
N ALA A 490 -18.74 18.12 12.05
CA ALA A 490 -18.27 19.48 12.27
C ALA A 490 -16.74 19.64 12.14
N LEU A 491 -15.97 18.60 12.50
CA LEU A 491 -14.52 18.58 12.28
C LEU A 491 -14.19 18.37 10.80
N ASP A 492 -14.84 17.42 10.13
CA ASP A 492 -14.61 17.07 8.72
C ASP A 492 -14.84 18.26 7.78
N LEU A 493 -15.84 19.11 8.08
CA LEU A 493 -16.11 20.33 7.31
C LEU A 493 -15.03 21.42 7.49
N ARG A 494 -14.20 21.31 8.54
CA ARG A 494 -13.18 22.31 8.89
C ARG A 494 -11.76 21.76 8.85
N ALA A 495 -11.57 20.46 8.66
CA ALA A 495 -10.27 19.83 8.59
C ALA A 495 -9.68 19.99 7.18
N LEU A 496 -8.49 20.58 7.10
CA LEU A 496 -7.75 20.74 5.87
C LEU A 496 -6.47 19.90 5.91
N ASP A 497 -6.40 18.91 5.01
CA ASP A 497 -5.19 18.13 4.78
C ASP A 497 -4.15 18.98 4.05
N LEU A 498 -3.32 19.68 4.83
CA LEU A 498 -2.28 20.56 4.32
C LEU A 498 -1.22 19.76 3.55
N MET A 499 -0.91 18.55 4.00
CA MET A 499 0.04 17.66 3.32
C MET A 499 -0.51 17.18 1.97
N GLY A 500 -1.82 16.96 1.88
CA GLY A 500 -2.52 16.73 0.61
C GLY A 500 -2.37 17.90 -0.37
N LEU A 501 -2.48 19.16 0.11
CA LEU A 501 -2.25 20.35 -0.72
C LEU A 501 -0.79 20.47 -1.17
N VAL A 502 0.15 20.25 -0.25
CA VAL A 502 1.60 20.29 -0.51
C VAL A 502 1.99 19.22 -1.54
N ARG A 503 1.65 17.95 -1.31
CA ARG A 503 1.93 16.86 -2.26
C ARG A 503 1.19 17.03 -3.59
N GLY A 504 0.07 17.76 -3.57
CA GLY A 504 -0.64 18.13 -4.79
C GLY A 504 0.12 19.13 -5.67
N ALA A 505 0.86 20.07 -5.08
CA ALA A 505 1.44 21.22 -5.78
C ALA A 505 2.97 21.16 -5.97
N TRP A 506 3.66 20.31 -5.22
CA TRP A 506 5.10 20.09 -5.31
C TRP A 506 5.44 18.63 -5.59
N VAL A 507 6.58 18.43 -6.25
CA VAL A 507 7.23 17.12 -6.38
C VAL A 507 8.49 17.15 -5.52
N PHE A 508 8.72 16.08 -4.78
CA PHE A 508 9.82 15.95 -3.84
C PHE A 508 10.87 14.95 -4.34
N PRO A 509 12.13 15.06 -3.88
CA PRO A 509 13.18 14.10 -4.23
C PRO A 509 12.91 12.68 -3.68
N ALA A 510 12.12 12.57 -2.61
CA ALA A 510 11.65 11.32 -2.04
C ALA A 510 10.19 11.48 -1.55
N PRO A 511 9.43 10.40 -1.33
CA PRO A 511 8.13 10.45 -0.68
C PRO A 511 8.20 11.19 0.66
N VAL A 512 7.22 12.07 0.85
CA VAL A 512 7.10 12.92 2.03
C VAL A 512 5.86 12.49 2.80
N SER A 513 6.05 12.17 4.08
CA SER A 513 4.97 11.70 4.95
C SER A 513 4.56 12.72 6.01
N LEU A 514 5.50 13.54 6.47
CA LEU A 514 5.28 14.50 7.54
C LEU A 514 5.56 15.95 7.10
N PRO A 515 4.96 16.93 7.77
CA PRO A 515 5.29 18.35 7.63
C PRO A 515 6.80 18.65 7.70
N THR A 516 7.53 18.08 8.66
CA THR A 516 8.99 18.29 8.77
C THR A 516 9.76 17.72 7.58
N ASP A 517 9.28 16.62 6.96
CA ASP A 517 9.86 16.07 5.73
C ASP A 517 9.78 17.09 4.58
N ALA A 518 8.62 17.74 4.44
CA ALA A 518 8.41 18.72 3.37
C ALA A 518 9.30 19.95 3.56
N LEU A 519 9.38 20.46 4.80
CA LEU A 519 10.25 21.59 5.12
C LEU A 519 11.72 21.29 4.86
N ALA A 520 12.20 20.11 5.26
CA ALA A 520 13.58 19.69 4.99
C ALA A 520 13.90 19.79 3.49
N TRP A 521 13.02 19.29 2.63
CA TRP A 521 13.22 19.39 1.18
C TRP A 521 13.06 20.80 0.61
N PHE A 522 12.25 21.67 1.23
CA PHE A 522 12.23 23.09 0.87
C PHE A 522 13.49 23.84 1.30
N GLU A 523 14.27 23.27 2.21
CA GLU A 523 15.55 23.80 2.69
C GLU A 523 16.75 23.12 2.01
N GLY A 524 16.53 22.26 1.01
CA GLY A 524 17.59 21.56 0.27
C GLY A 524 18.30 20.47 1.07
N ARG A 525 17.67 19.93 2.11
CA ARG A 525 18.22 18.85 2.95
C ARG A 525 17.32 17.62 2.98
N ALA A 526 17.94 16.44 3.13
CA ALA A 526 17.20 15.20 3.30
C ALA A 526 16.55 15.13 4.70
N PRO A 527 15.35 14.55 4.85
CA PRO A 527 14.72 14.36 6.15
C PRO A 527 15.45 13.34 7.04
N ALA A 528 15.42 13.55 8.35
CA ALA A 528 15.92 12.60 9.36
C ALA A 528 14.92 11.45 9.57
N THR A 529 15.00 10.43 8.72
CA THR A 529 14.07 9.28 8.75
C THR A 529 14.46 8.21 9.75
N GLU A 530 15.75 7.95 9.93
CA GLU A 530 16.26 6.93 10.87
C GLU A 530 16.00 7.32 12.34
N ASP A 531 16.28 8.56 12.73
CA ASP A 531 16.03 9.06 14.10
C ASP A 531 14.56 8.90 14.51
N ARG A 532 13.66 9.18 13.58
CA ARG A 532 12.22 9.07 13.79
C ARG A 532 11.76 7.62 13.85
N LEU A 533 12.34 6.72 13.05
CA LEU A 533 12.05 5.28 13.18
C LEU A 533 12.51 4.77 14.56
N ALA A 534 13.66 5.25 15.06
CA ALA A 534 14.15 4.92 16.39
C ALA A 534 13.20 5.39 17.50
N LEU A 535 12.64 6.59 17.34
CA LEU A 535 11.64 7.14 18.25
C LEU A 535 10.34 6.32 18.25
N TYR A 536 9.83 5.95 17.07
CA TYR A 536 8.63 5.13 16.97
C TYR A 536 8.84 3.71 17.52
N ALA A 537 10.05 3.17 17.42
CA ALA A 537 10.38 1.86 18.00
C ALA A 537 10.47 1.87 19.54
N ASP A 538 10.51 3.03 20.20
CA ASP A 538 10.49 3.13 21.66
C ASP A 538 9.17 3.71 22.17
N GLU A 539 8.21 2.84 22.48
CA GLU A 539 6.87 3.22 22.98
C GLU A 539 6.91 3.98 24.32
N ARG A 540 8.06 4.09 24.98
CA ARG A 540 8.22 4.78 26.28
C ARG A 540 8.87 6.15 26.17
N ASP A 541 9.42 6.52 25.02
CA ASP A 541 10.02 7.84 24.81
C ASP A 541 8.95 8.91 24.49
N PHE A 542 8.10 9.18 25.48
CA PHE A 542 7.11 10.25 25.36
C PHE A 542 7.78 11.62 25.19
N ALA A 543 8.96 11.85 25.79
CA ALA A 543 9.63 13.13 25.69
C ALA A 543 10.01 13.44 24.22
N GLY A 544 10.64 12.48 23.53
CA GLY A 544 10.96 12.62 22.11
C GLY A 544 9.71 12.72 21.22
N LEU A 545 8.66 11.95 21.51
CA LEU A 545 7.40 12.01 20.75
C LEU A 545 6.67 13.35 20.91
N GLU A 546 6.72 13.95 22.09
CA GLU A 546 6.18 15.29 22.29
C GLU A 546 7.01 16.37 21.60
N GLU A 547 8.34 16.26 21.61
CA GLU A 547 9.21 17.18 20.89
C GLU A 547 8.96 17.10 19.38
N LEU A 548 8.84 15.88 18.84
CA LEU A 548 8.43 15.65 17.45
C LEU A 548 7.07 16.31 17.18
N ALA A 549 6.08 16.10 18.05
CA ALA A 549 4.75 16.68 17.87
C ALA A 549 4.76 18.21 17.86
N ARG A 550 5.58 18.85 18.69
CA ARG A 550 5.76 20.32 18.67
C ARG A 550 6.43 20.77 17.38
N SER A 551 7.51 20.11 16.97
CA SER A 551 8.22 20.43 15.72
C SER A 551 7.33 20.29 14.49
N GLU A 552 6.38 19.37 14.52
CA GLU A 552 5.48 19.09 13.39
C GLU A 552 4.31 20.07 13.33
N LEU A 553 3.85 20.56 14.48
CA LEU A 553 2.96 21.73 14.54
C LEU A 553 3.66 22.99 14.01
N ASP A 554 4.90 23.24 14.43
CA ASP A 554 5.71 24.35 13.87
C ASP A 554 5.89 24.22 12.36
N ALA A 555 6.07 22.99 11.88
CA ALA A 555 6.22 22.72 10.47
C ALA A 555 4.91 22.93 9.69
N LEU A 556 3.76 22.50 10.24
CA LEU A 556 2.45 22.78 9.64
C LEU A 556 2.22 24.27 9.48
N ASP A 557 2.59 25.08 10.48
CA ASP A 557 2.40 26.53 10.46
C ASP A 557 3.24 27.19 9.36
N GLN A 558 4.53 26.85 9.30
CA GLN A 558 5.42 27.34 8.25
C GLN A 558 4.98 26.90 6.85
N LEU A 559 4.44 25.69 6.72
CA LEU A 559 3.87 25.20 5.46
C LEU A 559 2.58 25.96 5.12
N ALA A 560 1.73 26.27 6.10
CA ALA A 560 0.52 27.03 5.89
C ALA A 560 0.83 28.42 5.32
N ASP A 561 1.79 29.13 5.90
CA ASP A 561 2.25 30.44 5.40
C ASP A 561 2.71 30.35 3.95
N ARG A 562 3.46 29.30 3.59
CA ARG A 562 3.98 29.08 2.22
C ARG A 562 2.91 28.65 1.21
N VAL A 563 1.89 27.92 1.64
CA VAL A 563 0.91 27.24 0.77
C VAL A 563 -0.38 28.03 0.67
N VAL A 564 -0.93 28.43 1.82
CA VAL A 564 -2.21 29.13 1.96
C VAL A 564 -2.02 30.64 1.77
N GLY A 565 -0.83 31.17 2.11
CA GLY A 565 -0.56 32.61 2.00
C GLY A 565 -1.33 33.45 3.02
N VAL A 566 -1.80 32.82 4.09
CA VAL A 566 -2.44 33.47 5.24
C VAL A 566 -1.43 33.42 6.38
N PRO A 567 -0.83 34.55 6.80
CA PRO A 567 -0.08 34.60 8.04
C PRO A 567 -1.00 34.20 9.20
N GLN A 568 -0.48 33.42 10.15
CA GLN A 568 -1.23 33.00 11.35
C GLN A 568 -1.94 34.13 12.09
#